data_AF-A0AAU3Z955-F1
#
_entry.id   AF-A0AAU3Z955-F1
#
_cell.length_a   1.000
_cell.length_b   1.000
_cell.length_c   1.000
_cell.angle_alpha   90.00
_cell.angle_beta   90.00
_cell.angle_gamma   90.00
#
_symmetry.space_group_name_H-M   'P 1'
#
loop_
_entity.id
_entity.type
_entity.pdbx_description
1 polymer ?
#
loop_
_entity_poly.entity_id
_entity_poly.type
_entity_poly.pdbx_seq_one_letter_code
_entity_poly.pdbx_strand_id
1 'polypeptide(L)' 'MIGHGALAHFVAAATHRYGLRREDRVLQFAPLHFDASVEEIFLTLCAGATLVFRTDGMTESVPGSSTLAPG' A
#
# COMPACT_ATOMS: atom_id res chain seq x y z
N MET A 1 1.06 -18.62 -12.88
CA MET A 1 2.38 -17.98 -12.62
C MET A 1 2.40 -16.65 -13.36
N ILE A 2 2.70 -15.55 -12.68
CA ILE A 2 2.85 -14.23 -13.30
C ILE A 2 4.31 -14.03 -13.69
N GLY A 3 4.56 -13.58 -14.93
CA GLY A 3 5.91 -13.32 -15.42
C GLY A 3 6.41 -11.94 -15.03
N HIS A 4 7.73 -11.79 -14.93
CA HIS A 4 8.38 -10.50 -14.63
C HIS A 4 7.96 -9.38 -15.60
N GLY A 5 7.80 -9.68 -16.89
CA GLY A 5 7.36 -8.68 -17.88
C GLY A 5 5.94 -8.16 -17.63
N ALA A 6 5.01 -9.04 -17.23
CA ALA A 6 3.66 -8.63 -16.88
C ALA A 6 3.64 -7.75 -15.62
N LEU A 7 4.44 -8.12 -14.60
CA LEU A 7 4.62 -7.31 -13.41
C LEU A 7 5.23 -5.93 -13.73
N ALA A 8 6.29 -5.88 -14.52
CA ALA A 8 6.93 -4.62 -14.90
C ALA A 8 5.97 -3.69 -15.66
N HIS A 9 5.16 -4.25 -16.58
CA HIS A 9 4.14 -3.49 -17.29
C HIS A 9 3.08 -2.93 -16.34
N PHE A 10 2.58 -3.76 -15.41
CA PHE A 10 1.64 -3.32 -14.38
C PHE A 10 2.21 -2.19 -13.52
N VAL A 11 3.43 -2.35 -13.00
CA VAL A 11 4.11 -1.34 -12.17
C VAL A 11 4.22 0.00 -12.91
N ALA A 12 4.67 -0.02 -14.17
CA ALA A 12 4.80 1.20 -14.97
C ALA A 12 3.45 1.90 -15.18
N ALA A 13 2.42 1.14 -15.56
CA ALA A 13 1.08 1.69 -15.80
C ALA A 13 0.44 2.24 -14.52
N ALA A 14 0.52 1.49 -13.42
CA ALA A 14 -0.11 1.85 -12.16
C ALA A 14 0.60 3.03 -11.47
N THR A 15 1.95 3.05 -11.49
CA THR A 15 2.74 4.20 -10.98
C THR A 15 2.32 5.50 -11.67
N HIS A 16 2.20 5.48 -13.00
CA HIS A 16 1.72 6.64 -13.76
C HIS A 16 0.26 6.98 -13.45
N ARG A 17 -0.62 5.98 -13.36
CA ARG A 17 -2.05 6.18 -13.11
C ARG A 17 -2.35 6.81 -11.75
N TYR A 18 -1.61 6.41 -10.71
CA TYR A 18 -1.76 6.96 -9.36
C TYR A 18 -0.91 8.21 -9.13
N GLY A 19 -0.01 8.53 -10.06
CA GLY A 19 0.87 9.67 -9.94
C GLY A 19 1.84 9.54 -8.76
N LEU A 20 2.28 8.32 -8.46
CA LEU A 20 3.17 8.04 -7.33
C LEU A 20 4.55 8.68 -7.58
N ARG A 21 5.06 9.38 -6.56
CA ARG A 21 6.30 10.16 -6.61
C ARG A 21 7.27 9.69 -5.55
N ARG A 22 8.54 10.07 -5.73
CA ARG A 22 9.64 9.77 -4.80
C ARG A 22 9.36 10.26 -3.37
N GLU A 23 8.57 11.31 -3.22
CA GLU A 23 8.24 11.91 -1.92
C GLU A 23 7.18 11.11 -1.14
N ASP A 24 6.49 10.19 -1.81
CA ASP A 24 5.36 9.47 -1.22
C ASP A 24 5.80 8.39 -0.23
N ARG A 25 4.88 8.08 0.68
CA ARG A 25 5.03 7.04 1.70
C ARG A 25 3.85 6.10 1.59
N VAL A 26 4.12 4.85 1.22
CA VAL A 26 3.07 3.83 1.03
C VAL A 26 3.14 2.84 2.18
N LEU A 27 1.98 2.55 2.78
CA LEU A 27 1.86 1.55 3.83
C LEU A 27 1.82 0.14 3.21
N GLN A 28 2.68 -0.74 3.69
CA GLN A 28 2.61 -2.18 3.43
C GLN A 28 1.54 -2.78 4.35
N PHE A 29 0.29 -2.81 3.88
CA PHE A 29 -0.87 -3.24 4.65
C PHE A 29 -1.31 -4.66 4.31
N ALA A 30 -1.34 -4.99 3.02
CA ALA A 30 -1.84 -6.28 2.57
C ALA A 30 -1.00 -7.44 3.12
N PRO A 31 -1.59 -8.63 3.35
CA PRO A 31 -0.81 -9.84 3.57
C PRO A 31 0.06 -10.15 2.34
N LEU A 32 1.31 -10.61 2.56
CA LEU A 32 2.26 -10.90 1.46
C LEU A 32 1.80 -12.02 0.51
N HIS A 33 0.81 -12.81 0.90
CA HIS A 33 0.20 -13.85 0.07
C HIS A 33 -1.01 -13.35 -0.73
N PHE A 34 -1.31 -12.05 -0.66
CA PHE A 34 -2.38 -11.40 -1.42
C PHE A 34 -1.78 -10.46 -2.49
N ASP A 35 -2.46 -10.30 -3.62
CA ASP A 35 -1.95 -9.58 -4.78
C ASP A 35 -1.73 -8.08 -4.52
N ALA A 36 -2.56 -7.45 -3.68
CA ALA A 36 -2.39 -6.05 -3.31
C ALA A 36 -1.01 -5.75 -2.69
N SER A 37 -0.35 -6.72 -2.03
CA SER A 37 1.00 -6.53 -1.50
C SER A 37 2.04 -6.30 -2.60
N VAL A 38 1.83 -6.85 -3.79
CA VAL A 38 2.69 -6.64 -4.96
C VAL A 38 2.58 -5.17 -5.41
N GLU A 39 1.36 -4.63 -5.42
CA GLU A 39 1.13 -3.23 -5.76
C GLU A 39 1.80 -2.30 -4.74
N GLU A 40 1.56 -2.52 -3.45
CA GLU A 40 2.16 -1.75 -2.36
C GLU A 40 3.70 -1.75 -2.43
N ILE A 41 4.33 -2.90 -2.68
CA ILE A 41 5.78 -3.04 -2.65
C ILE A 41 6.42 -2.49 -3.93
N PHE A 42 5.98 -2.98 -5.10
CA PHE A 42 6.72 -2.73 -6.33
C PHE A 42 6.48 -1.34 -6.91
N LEU A 43 5.26 -0.77 -6.81
CA LEU A 43 5.06 0.61 -7.24
C LEU A 43 5.92 1.56 -6.41
N THR A 44 5.93 1.36 -5.09
CA THR A 44 6.69 2.18 -4.14
C THR A 44 8.18 2.15 -4.42
N LEU A 45 8.77 0.95 -4.51
CA LEU A 45 10.21 0.81 -4.72
C LEU A 45 10.63 1.26 -6.12
N CYS A 46 9.84 0.97 -7.16
CA CYS A 46 10.15 1.40 -8.53
C CYS A 46 9.97 2.91 -8.75
N ALA A 47 9.08 3.58 -8.01
CA ALA A 47 8.94 5.04 -8.02
C ALA A 47 10.03 5.76 -7.20
N GLY A 48 10.86 5.01 -6.45
CA GLY A 48 11.83 5.57 -5.52
C GLY A 48 11.19 6.16 -4.25
N ALA A 49 9.93 5.83 -3.99
CA ALA A 49 9.17 6.24 -2.81
C ALA A 49 9.58 5.43 -1.56
N THR A 50 8.96 5.73 -0.42
CA THR A 50 9.26 5.04 0.85
C THR A 50 8.16 4.02 1.18
N LEU A 51 8.55 2.75 1.33
CA LEU A 51 7.65 1.71 1.85
C LEU A 51 7.70 1.71 3.39
N VAL A 52 6.54 1.84 4.02
CA VAL A 52 6.37 1.85 5.47
C VAL A 52 5.73 0.55 5.90
N PHE A 53 6.37 -0.19 6.80
CA PHE A 53 5.76 -1.38 7.38
C PHE A 53 4.73 -1.01 8.45
N ARG A 54 3.59 -1.69 8.42
CA ARG A 54 2.59 -1.56 9.48
C ARG A 54 3.14 -2.09 10.80
N THR A 55 2.75 -1.45 11.89
CA THR A 55 2.89 -2.01 13.25
C THR A 55 1.58 -2.66 13.66
N ASP A 56 1.60 -3.54 14.65
CA ASP A 56 0.39 -4.20 15.15
C ASP A 56 -0.66 -3.17 15.62
N GLY A 57 -0.21 -2.09 16.27
CA GLY A 57 -1.08 -0.99 16.72
C GLY A 57 -1.80 -0.23 15.61
N MET A 58 -1.37 -0.29 14.34
CA MET A 58 -2.05 0.40 13.23
C MET A 58 -3.37 -0.27 12.82
N THR A 59 -3.63 -1.48 13.29
CA THR A 59 -4.92 -2.16 13.07
C THR A 59 -5.92 -1.95 14.20
N GLU A 60 -5.49 -1.32 15.30
CA GLU A 60 -6.37 -1.02 16.41
C GLU A 60 -7.32 0.12 16.04
N SER A 61 -8.57 0.02 16.50
CA SER A 61 -9.53 1.11 16.36
C SER A 61 -9.12 2.27 17.26
N VAL A 62 -9.27 3.51 16.78
CA VAL A 62 -8.99 4.71 17.59
C VAL A 62 -9.90 4.70 18.84
N PRO A 63 -9.34 4.75 20.05
CA PRO A 63 -10.13 4.81 21.27
C PRO A 63 -11.05 6.04 21.25
N GLY A 64 -12.37 5.81 21.41
CA GLY A 64 -13.38 6.89 21.50
C GLY A 64 -14.23 7.13 20.24
N SER A 65 -14.04 6.40 19.14
CA SER A 65 -14.89 6.51 17.93
C SER A 65 -16.31 5.93 18.09
N SER A 66 -16.62 5.27 19.22
CA SER A 66 -17.91 4.60 19.47
C SER A 66 -18.90 5.41 20.32
N THR A 67 -18.60 6.63 20.78
CA THR A 67 -19.40 7.32 21.83
C THR A 67 -20.23 8.51 21.31
N LEU A 68 -20.92 8.36 20.18
CA LEU A 68 -21.97 9.31 19.75
C LEU A 68 -23.28 8.57 19.49
N ALA A 69 -23.91 8.11 20.57
CA ALA A 69 -25.35 7.90 20.64
C ALA A 69 -25.88 8.76 21.79
N PRO A 70 -26.54 9.91 21.52
CA PRO A 70 -27.26 10.63 22.56
C PRO A 70 -28.52 9.84 22.92
N GLY A 71 -28.80 9.79 24.24
CA GLY A 71 -30.01 9.20 24.80
C GLY A 71 -31.28 10.02 24.54
#